data_AF-A0A8H6B267-F1
#
_entry.id   AF-A0A8H6B267-F1
#
_cell.length_a   1.000
_cell.length_b   1.000
_cell.length_c   1.000
_cell.angle_alpha   90.00
_cell.angle_beta   90.00
_cell.angle_gamma   90.00
#
_symmetry.space_group_name_H-M   'P 1'
#
loop_
_entity.id
_entity.type
_entity.pdbx_description
1 polymer ?
#
loop_
_entity_poly.entity_id
_entity_poly.type
_entity_poly.pdbx_seq_one_letter_code
_entity_poly.pdbx_strand_id
1 'polypeptide(L)'
;MSSPVEFNYSLPIQRDDGNICHMPNFTSDLWLARARNSEVPDLIHDAIGYLTAEEDRSIQMNRISPNRKVFVNENENASFTAQQVDSKTIQEELSSFVMEGILKLRKMFLRRGEGKDSEKCRFEQILRSGKGEKSRTYTMGWSIPPNADSGGVATATKGHFKHCDELAEAAQLIAKVSQAIIRYVTPAEELRVLELQSEIDVAYTVGDEENKNFSTVQVNYSNVNTVSLSVEMGKSGSLHIDAKDDPARMSVLLNLSNLVEGCWPGTFTIMSLRDYWVFAPCDALVFRARHPHFGIPPRMMGGSPRKPYVAPIPELAWMDPELYNYSRLVLVAYPQKYLMNRAPSLKRYKMPDHYQQDNPLAITFPHGEAFALAAWGTLRHQHEKIAMQDAWCLAHRHNSGSLAVLPSAKSIAKREVWKDKDGNIVLPRVARIQTVLDGNTAQSRDSDQAKAFARLREITKLSLSHDYFEHRSTHIDAQYVSVLGSSLIKPPDVAPEKKLTRAATHAMFGEKPYQCPLCEKRVPDPFALRVHFKTYHKNDRIEDFEDVLPTRDPNHLKYLQEVAASSVAESSKKGGKRRRISDSENDEPPAQKIKAEDLKDAIAISDDEEIEDFAAPSMQHRKRD
;
A
#
# COMPACT_ATOMS: atom_id res chain seq x y z
N MET A 1 -6.66 32.10 -28.59
CA MET A 1 -6.59 31.30 -27.34
C MET A 1 -6.50 29.85 -27.77
N SER A 2 -5.50 29.11 -27.33
CA SER A 2 -5.49 27.64 -27.50
C SER A 2 -6.65 27.05 -26.70
N SER A 3 -7.24 25.96 -27.19
CA SER A 3 -8.24 25.21 -26.43
C SER A 3 -7.68 24.83 -25.05
N PRO A 4 -8.49 24.83 -23.98
CA PRO A 4 -8.03 24.36 -22.67
C PRO A 4 -7.53 22.93 -22.80
N VAL A 5 -6.43 22.63 -22.11
CA VAL A 5 -5.89 21.26 -21.99
C VAL A 5 -6.96 20.38 -21.37
N GLU A 6 -7.12 19.17 -21.90
CA GLU A 6 -8.12 18.22 -21.45
C GLU A 6 -7.47 17.16 -20.54
N PHE A 7 -8.04 16.99 -19.34
CA PHE A 7 -7.62 16.01 -18.34
C PHE A 7 -8.66 14.88 -18.19
N ASN A 8 -8.37 13.90 -17.31
CA ASN A 8 -9.21 12.71 -17.13
C ASN A 8 -10.57 12.98 -16.45
N TYR A 9 -10.83 14.21 -16.00
CA TYR A 9 -12.10 14.62 -15.39
C TYR A 9 -12.41 16.07 -15.80
N SER A 10 -13.67 16.48 -15.66
CA SER A 10 -14.08 17.87 -15.79
C SER A 10 -13.42 18.78 -14.73
N LEU A 11 -13.41 20.08 -15.01
CA LEU A 11 -13.32 21.09 -13.96
C LEU A 11 -14.43 20.88 -12.91
N PRO A 12 -14.22 21.30 -11.65
CA PRO A 12 -15.17 21.08 -10.57
C PRO A 12 -16.50 21.79 -10.85
N ILE A 13 -17.59 21.03 -10.77
CA ILE A 13 -18.95 21.51 -10.88
C ILE A 13 -19.48 21.70 -9.45
N GLN A 14 -20.15 22.82 -9.17
CA GLN A 14 -20.76 23.05 -7.87
C GLN A 14 -22.14 22.41 -7.81
N ARG A 15 -22.39 21.64 -6.75
CA ARG A 15 -23.68 21.01 -6.44
C ARG A 15 -24.57 21.94 -5.61
N ASP A 16 -25.89 21.70 -5.66
CA ASP A 16 -26.90 22.47 -4.90
C ASP A 16 -26.70 22.43 -3.38
N ASP A 17 -26.12 21.33 -2.87
CA ASP A 17 -25.77 21.14 -1.46
C ASP A 17 -24.48 21.86 -1.02
N GLY A 18 -23.86 22.64 -1.92
CA GLY A 18 -22.60 23.33 -1.66
C GLY A 18 -21.36 22.45 -1.75
N ASN A 19 -21.48 21.16 -2.09
CA ASN A 19 -20.33 20.30 -2.39
C ASN A 19 -19.87 20.47 -3.85
N ILE A 20 -18.86 19.71 -4.27
CA ILE A 20 -18.38 19.70 -5.65
C ILE A 20 -18.42 18.29 -6.25
N CYS A 21 -18.62 18.22 -7.57
CA CYS A 21 -18.54 16.99 -8.36
C CYS A 21 -17.59 17.16 -9.56
N HIS A 22 -16.97 16.05 -9.96
CA HIS A 22 -16.20 15.94 -11.19
C HIS A 22 -16.80 14.84 -12.06
N MET A 23 -16.98 15.12 -13.34
CA MET A 23 -17.43 14.13 -14.32
C MET A 23 -16.21 13.45 -14.96
N PRO A 24 -16.14 12.10 -14.97
CA PRO A 24 -15.12 11.35 -15.70
C PRO A 24 -15.05 11.74 -17.18
N ASN A 25 -13.83 11.90 -17.68
CA ASN A 25 -13.51 12.13 -19.08
C ASN A 25 -12.33 11.24 -19.50
N PHE A 26 -12.50 9.93 -19.30
CA PHE A 26 -11.42 8.96 -19.49
C PHE A 26 -11.21 8.68 -20.98
N THR A 27 -9.95 8.73 -21.41
CA THR A 27 -9.55 8.30 -22.75
C THR A 27 -9.22 6.80 -22.78
N SER A 28 -9.48 6.14 -23.91
CA SER A 28 -9.01 4.77 -24.17
C SER A 28 -7.49 4.69 -24.37
N ASP A 29 -6.84 5.81 -24.67
CA ASP A 29 -5.40 5.87 -24.91
C ASP A 29 -4.60 5.83 -23.61
N LEU A 30 -4.14 4.62 -23.23
CA LEU A 30 -3.45 4.37 -21.96
C LEU A 30 -2.23 5.28 -21.71
N TRP A 31 -1.52 5.70 -22.76
CA TRP A 31 -0.37 6.62 -22.63
C TRP A 31 -0.83 8.03 -22.26
N LEU A 32 -1.89 8.52 -22.91
CA LEU A 32 -2.46 9.86 -22.70
C LEU A 32 -3.16 9.95 -21.36
N ALA A 33 -3.91 8.91 -20.98
CA ALA A 33 -4.52 8.79 -19.66
C ALA A 33 -3.44 8.93 -18.57
N ARG A 34 -2.31 8.21 -18.70
CA ARG A 34 -1.15 8.29 -17.80
C ARG A 34 -0.58 9.70 -17.71
N ALA A 35 -0.25 10.30 -18.86
CA ALA A 35 0.29 11.65 -18.94
C ALA A 35 -0.64 12.68 -18.24
N ARG A 36 -1.96 12.60 -18.48
CA ARG A 36 -2.99 13.43 -17.84
C ARG A 36 -2.98 13.38 -16.31
N ASN A 37 -2.56 12.27 -15.69
CA ASN A 37 -2.47 12.19 -14.22
C ASN A 37 -1.05 12.42 -13.67
N SER A 38 -0.03 12.56 -14.52
CA SER A 38 1.35 12.82 -14.10
C SER A 38 1.86 14.23 -14.35
N GLU A 39 1.15 15.03 -15.15
CA GLU A 39 1.54 16.41 -15.47
C GLU A 39 1.35 17.37 -14.28
N VAL A 40 2.45 17.77 -13.64
CA VAL A 40 2.49 18.68 -12.51
C VAL A 40 2.98 20.06 -12.99
N PRO A 41 2.17 21.13 -12.90
CA PRO A 41 2.63 22.47 -13.23
C PRO A 41 3.72 22.96 -12.28
N ASP A 42 4.79 23.55 -12.79
CA ASP A 42 5.89 24.09 -11.97
C ASP A 42 5.36 25.10 -10.92
N LEU A 43 4.37 25.91 -11.31
CA LEU A 43 3.78 26.94 -10.45
C LEU A 43 3.17 26.39 -9.16
N ILE A 44 2.52 25.20 -9.16
CA ILE A 44 1.99 24.64 -7.90
C ILE A 44 3.11 24.05 -7.04
N HIS A 45 4.16 23.50 -7.65
CA HIS A 45 5.32 22.96 -6.94
C HIS A 45 6.20 24.05 -6.31
N ASP A 46 6.35 25.20 -6.97
CA ASP A 46 7.26 26.27 -6.56
C ASP A 46 6.58 27.35 -5.72
N ALA A 47 5.25 27.44 -5.71
CA ALA A 47 4.52 28.44 -4.93
C ALA A 47 4.69 28.25 -3.41
N ILE A 48 5.18 29.31 -2.76
CA ILE A 48 5.26 29.44 -1.30
C ILE A 48 4.23 30.48 -0.87
N GLY A 49 3.10 30.02 -0.32
CA GLY A 49 1.92 30.86 -0.04
C GLY A 49 0.75 30.56 -1.01
N TYR A 50 -0.41 31.16 -0.75
CA TYR A 50 -1.59 30.94 -1.58
C TYR A 50 -1.41 31.41 -3.03
N LEU A 51 -1.83 30.57 -3.98
CA LEU A 51 -2.08 30.99 -5.37
C LEU A 51 -3.34 31.88 -5.45
N THR A 52 -3.34 32.79 -6.41
CA THR A 52 -4.52 33.54 -6.81
C THR A 52 -5.46 32.67 -7.65
N ALA A 53 -6.73 33.06 -7.75
CA ALA A 53 -7.69 32.35 -8.62
C ALA A 53 -7.35 32.46 -10.11
N GLU A 54 -6.52 33.42 -10.52
CA GLU A 54 -6.01 33.57 -11.89
C GLU A 54 -4.89 32.57 -12.18
N GLU A 55 -4.00 32.37 -11.22
CA GLU A 55 -2.94 31.36 -11.27
C GLU A 55 -3.52 29.94 -11.23
N ASP A 56 -4.44 29.65 -10.31
CA ASP A 56 -5.17 28.37 -10.26
C ASP A 56 -5.81 28.04 -11.63
N ARG A 57 -6.47 29.03 -12.27
CA ARG A 57 -7.03 28.89 -13.62
C ARG A 57 -5.97 28.69 -14.72
N SER A 58 -4.83 29.37 -14.67
CA SER A 58 -3.82 29.29 -15.73
C SER A 58 -3.14 27.92 -15.81
N ILE A 59 -3.04 27.22 -14.67
CA ILE A 59 -2.50 25.86 -14.60
C ILE A 59 -3.57 24.75 -14.49
N GLN A 60 -4.85 25.12 -14.57
CA GLN A 60 -6.00 24.24 -14.33
C GLN A 60 -5.80 23.37 -13.06
N MET A 61 -5.60 24.02 -11.92
CA MET A 61 -5.60 23.38 -10.60
C MET A 61 -6.68 24.04 -9.74
N ASN A 62 -7.38 23.25 -8.92
CA ASN A 62 -8.48 23.75 -8.11
C ASN A 62 -8.10 23.72 -6.63
N ARG A 63 -8.03 24.90 -5.99
CA ARG A 63 -7.93 24.94 -4.53
C ARG A 63 -9.29 24.64 -3.92
N ILE A 64 -9.44 23.45 -3.36
CA ILE A 64 -10.67 23.07 -2.67
C ILE A 64 -10.65 23.68 -1.26
N SER A 65 -11.76 24.28 -0.86
CA SER A 65 -11.90 24.85 0.49
C SER A 65 -12.06 23.73 1.51
N PRO A 66 -11.56 23.89 2.76
CA PRO A 66 -11.84 22.94 3.83
C PRO A 66 -13.34 22.71 4.02
N ASN A 67 -13.67 21.56 4.58
CA ASN A 67 -15.01 21.12 4.95
C ASN A 67 -16.00 20.89 3.79
N ARG A 68 -15.61 21.13 2.53
CA ARG A 68 -16.41 20.75 1.34
C ARG A 68 -16.12 19.30 0.91
N LYS A 69 -17.17 18.54 0.57
CA LYS A 69 -17.04 17.18 0.02
C LYS A 69 -16.80 17.23 -1.49
N VAL A 70 -15.92 16.36 -1.96
CA VAL A 70 -15.63 16.13 -3.37
C VAL A 70 -16.23 14.79 -3.79
N PHE A 71 -17.02 14.80 -4.85
CA PHE A 71 -17.62 13.63 -5.46
C PHE A 71 -17.08 13.42 -6.89
N VAL A 72 -17.08 12.18 -7.35
CA VAL A 72 -16.99 11.85 -8.78
C VAL A 72 -18.33 11.30 -9.24
N ASN A 73 -18.80 11.72 -10.42
CA ASN A 73 -20.18 11.55 -10.90
C ASN A 73 -21.24 12.23 -10.02
N GLU A 74 -22.50 12.09 -10.45
CA GLU A 74 -23.69 12.64 -9.81
C GLU A 74 -24.77 11.56 -9.61
N ASN A 75 -25.85 11.96 -8.93
CA ASN A 75 -27.04 11.14 -8.71
C ASN A 75 -26.69 9.78 -8.09
N GLU A 76 -27.30 8.70 -8.58
CA GLU A 76 -27.15 7.34 -8.06
C GLU A 76 -25.76 6.68 -8.31
N ASN A 77 -24.89 7.35 -9.07
CA ASN A 77 -23.53 6.91 -9.38
C ASN A 77 -22.48 7.81 -8.71
N ALA A 78 -22.90 8.78 -7.89
CA ALA A 78 -22.00 9.64 -7.14
C ALA A 78 -21.13 8.81 -6.18
N SER A 79 -19.81 8.93 -6.35
CA SER A 79 -18.79 8.34 -5.49
C SER A 79 -18.23 9.46 -4.61
N PHE A 80 -18.40 9.40 -3.28
CA PHE A 80 -17.68 10.34 -2.40
C PHE A 80 -16.18 10.04 -2.48
N THR A 81 -15.34 11.06 -2.73
CA THR A 81 -13.92 10.86 -3.07
C THR A 81 -12.94 11.53 -2.11
N ALA A 82 -13.23 12.75 -1.63
CA ALA A 82 -12.33 13.46 -0.70
C ALA A 82 -13.05 14.54 0.14
N GLN A 83 -12.53 14.82 1.34
CA GLN A 83 -12.83 16.03 2.13
C GLN A 83 -11.66 16.32 3.09
N GLN A 84 -11.15 17.56 3.07
CA GLN A 84 -10.34 18.09 4.17
C GLN A 84 -11.25 18.51 5.31
N VAL A 85 -10.90 18.17 6.55
CA VAL A 85 -11.49 18.74 7.76
C VAL A 85 -10.43 19.60 8.41
N ASP A 86 -10.69 20.90 8.57
CA ASP A 86 -9.72 21.80 9.19
C ASP A 86 -9.70 21.68 10.72
N SER A 87 -8.58 22.11 11.31
CA SER A 87 -8.40 22.17 12.77
C SER A 87 -9.54 22.87 13.51
N LYS A 88 -10.23 23.82 12.87
CA LYS A 88 -11.38 24.53 13.45
C LYS A 88 -12.61 23.61 13.56
N THR A 89 -13.08 23.02 12.46
CA THR A 89 -14.21 22.07 12.49
C THR A 89 -13.90 20.85 13.37
N ILE A 90 -12.64 20.38 13.42
CA ILE A 90 -12.24 19.29 14.34
C ILE A 90 -12.40 19.70 15.83
N GLN A 91 -12.21 20.98 16.18
CA GLN A 91 -12.39 21.47 17.55
C GLN A 91 -13.85 21.81 17.88
N GLU A 92 -14.61 22.35 16.92
CA GLU A 92 -15.96 22.89 17.15
C GLU A 92 -17.08 21.86 16.91
N GLU A 93 -16.93 20.94 15.96
CA GLU A 93 -18.02 20.05 15.51
C GLU A 93 -17.81 18.57 15.86
N LEU A 94 -16.56 18.13 16.05
CA LEU A 94 -16.25 16.76 16.47
C LEU A 94 -16.15 16.68 18.01
N SER A 95 -16.35 15.48 18.56
CA SER A 95 -16.20 15.23 20.00
C SER A 95 -14.81 15.63 20.51
N SER A 96 -14.73 16.26 21.69
CA SER A 96 -13.49 16.88 22.20
C SER A 96 -12.27 15.95 22.22
N PHE A 97 -12.49 14.65 22.49
CA PHE A 97 -11.45 13.62 22.49
C PHE A 97 -10.66 13.54 21.17
N VAL A 98 -11.23 13.98 20.05
CA VAL A 98 -10.57 13.97 18.73
C VAL A 98 -9.44 14.99 18.71
N MET A 99 -9.72 16.26 19.05
CA MET A 99 -8.68 17.29 19.12
C MET A 99 -7.71 17.04 20.28
N GLU A 100 -8.20 16.64 21.46
CA GLU A 100 -7.35 16.22 22.58
C GLU A 100 -6.38 15.09 22.17
N GLY A 101 -6.87 14.12 21.40
CA GLY A 101 -6.10 13.01 20.86
C GLY A 101 -5.05 13.46 19.84
N ILE A 102 -5.39 14.35 18.91
CA ILE A 102 -4.43 14.97 17.97
C ILE A 102 -3.31 15.68 18.76
N LEU A 103 -3.65 16.51 19.74
CA LEU A 103 -2.65 17.25 20.53
C LEU A 103 -1.77 16.33 21.38
N LYS A 104 -2.33 15.24 21.93
CA LYS A 104 -1.55 14.22 22.64
C LYS A 104 -0.61 13.46 21.69
N LEU A 105 -1.08 13.07 20.50
CA LEU A 105 -0.22 12.45 19.48
C LEU A 105 0.91 13.37 19.04
N ARG A 106 0.65 14.66 18.83
CA ARG A 106 1.71 15.67 18.54
C ARG A 106 2.76 15.71 19.63
N LYS A 107 2.33 15.77 20.90
CA LYS A 107 3.23 15.75 22.06
C LYS A 107 4.05 14.46 22.16
N MET A 108 3.50 13.31 21.81
CA MET A 108 4.23 12.02 21.80
C MET A 108 5.24 11.96 20.63
N PHE A 109 4.79 12.22 19.40
CA PHE A 109 5.55 12.00 18.17
C PHE A 109 6.54 13.11 17.81
N LEU A 110 6.53 14.25 18.50
CA LEU A 110 7.49 15.34 18.26
C LEU A 110 8.40 15.63 19.46
N ARG A 111 8.28 14.87 20.56
CA ARG A 111 9.09 15.07 21.76
C ARG A 111 10.59 14.89 21.44
N ARG A 112 11.40 15.87 21.83
CA ARG A 112 12.87 15.77 21.79
C ARG A 112 13.38 14.62 22.68
N GLY A 113 14.50 14.03 22.29
CA GLY A 113 15.23 13.06 23.11
C GLY A 113 15.90 13.70 24.33
N GLU A 114 16.64 12.88 25.07
CA GLU A 114 17.38 13.30 26.26
C GLU A 114 18.89 13.13 26.07
N GLY A 115 19.68 13.94 26.79
CA GLY A 115 21.13 13.85 26.77
C GLY A 115 21.73 13.98 25.36
N LYS A 116 22.34 12.91 24.85
CA LYS A 116 23.03 12.89 23.54
C LYS A 116 22.08 12.89 22.34
N ASP A 117 20.79 12.65 22.54
CA ASP A 117 19.77 12.61 21.50
C ASP A 117 18.77 13.79 21.60
N SER A 118 19.12 14.88 22.32
CA SER A 118 18.28 16.07 22.52
C SER A 118 17.83 16.77 21.22
N GLU A 119 18.61 16.64 20.14
CA GLU A 119 18.25 17.18 18.82
C GLU A 119 17.37 16.25 17.98
N LYS A 120 17.12 15.02 18.42
CA LYS A 120 16.33 14.02 17.67
C LYS A 120 14.94 13.86 18.26
N CYS A 121 13.96 13.53 17.42
CA CYS A 121 12.66 13.08 17.92
C CYS A 121 12.82 11.70 18.60
N ARG A 122 12.41 11.61 19.87
CA ARG A 122 12.45 10.40 20.68
C ARG A 122 11.61 9.27 20.08
N PHE A 123 10.39 9.57 19.64
CA PHE A 123 9.47 8.57 19.08
C PHE A 123 9.95 8.07 17.70
N GLU A 124 10.52 8.95 16.88
CA GLU A 124 11.17 8.55 15.61
C GLU A 124 12.36 7.60 15.86
N GLN A 125 13.14 7.78 16.94
CA GLN A 125 14.21 6.82 17.28
C GLN A 125 13.65 5.44 17.68
N ILE A 126 12.51 5.38 18.38
CA ILE A 126 11.82 4.12 18.68
C ILE A 126 11.43 3.41 17.37
N LEU A 127 10.80 4.12 16.44
CA LEU A 127 10.39 3.59 15.14
C LEU A 127 11.58 3.18 14.24
N ARG A 128 12.68 3.93 14.30
CA ARG A 128 13.91 3.67 13.53
C ARG A 128 14.69 2.46 14.04
N SER A 129 14.73 2.27 15.36
CA SER A 129 15.36 1.10 16.03
C SER A 129 16.74 0.71 15.48
N GLY A 130 17.61 1.72 15.25
CA GLY A 130 19.01 1.52 14.86
C GLY A 130 19.28 1.16 13.39
N LYS A 131 18.28 1.12 12.50
CA LYS A 131 18.52 0.91 11.06
C LYS A 131 19.09 2.18 10.39
N GLY A 132 20.09 2.00 9.51
CA GLY A 132 20.69 3.07 8.70
C GLY A 132 19.70 3.67 7.68
N GLU A 133 19.90 4.94 7.28
CA GLU A 133 18.95 5.68 6.45
C GLU A 133 18.63 4.98 5.11
N LYS A 134 17.34 4.99 4.75
CA LYS A 134 16.84 4.83 3.37
C LYS A 134 15.56 5.62 3.10
N SER A 135 14.70 5.80 4.11
CA SER A 135 13.47 6.60 4.07
C SER A 135 12.96 6.80 5.51
N ARG A 136 12.34 7.95 5.80
CA ARG A 136 11.74 8.32 7.10
C ARG A 136 10.24 7.98 7.19
N THR A 137 9.90 6.86 6.56
CA THR A 137 8.55 6.30 6.52
C THR A 137 8.50 5.02 7.36
N TYR A 138 7.60 4.97 8.34
CA TYR A 138 7.46 3.84 9.28
C TYR A 138 6.05 3.26 9.23
N THR A 139 5.90 1.93 9.24
CA THR A 139 4.59 1.27 9.19
C THR A 139 4.25 0.62 10.53
N MET A 140 3.02 0.83 10.99
CA MET A 140 2.42 0.28 12.21
C MET A 140 1.10 -0.43 11.86
N GLY A 141 0.63 -1.34 12.72
CA GLY A 141 -0.55 -2.16 12.45
C GLY A 141 -0.21 -3.35 11.54
N TRP A 142 -1.11 -3.68 10.62
CA TRP A 142 -0.99 -4.86 9.76
C TRP A 142 -0.26 -4.59 8.44
N SER A 143 0.27 -5.63 7.82
CA SER A 143 0.98 -5.60 6.52
C SER A 143 0.75 -6.87 5.70
N ILE A 144 0.90 -6.74 4.38
CA ILE A 144 0.79 -7.81 3.39
C ILE A 144 2.07 -7.87 2.53
N PRO A 145 2.74 -9.04 2.41
CA PRO A 145 3.87 -9.23 1.48
C PRO A 145 3.46 -9.05 0.01
N PRO A 146 4.43 -8.88 -0.93
CA PRO A 146 4.13 -8.57 -2.33
C PRO A 146 3.20 -9.54 -3.06
N ASN A 147 3.19 -10.81 -2.67
CA ASN A 147 2.39 -11.90 -3.25
C ASN A 147 0.95 -12.01 -2.69
N ALA A 148 0.61 -11.27 -1.62
CA ALA A 148 -0.73 -11.19 -1.04
C ALA A 148 -1.41 -12.51 -0.64
N ASP A 149 -0.65 -13.57 -0.36
CA ASP A 149 -1.16 -14.89 0.07
C ASP A 149 -1.25 -15.05 1.61
N SER A 150 -0.74 -14.07 2.34
CA SER A 150 -0.55 -14.09 3.78
C SER A 150 -0.74 -12.69 4.38
N GLY A 151 -0.99 -12.64 5.69
CA GLY A 151 -1.11 -11.41 6.47
C GLY A 151 -0.33 -11.50 7.78
N GLY A 152 0.21 -10.38 8.24
CA GLY A 152 0.96 -10.30 9.49
C GLY A 152 1.13 -8.87 9.98
N VAL A 153 1.75 -8.69 11.15
CA VAL A 153 2.08 -7.36 11.69
C VAL A 153 3.18 -6.71 10.83
N ALA A 154 3.17 -5.39 10.74
CA ALA A 154 4.32 -4.63 10.24
C ALA A 154 5.61 -4.99 11.01
N THR A 155 6.78 -4.86 10.38
CA THR A 155 8.04 -5.44 10.89
C THR A 155 8.46 -4.88 12.26
N ALA A 156 8.23 -5.67 13.32
CA ALA A 156 8.69 -5.38 14.67
C ALA A 156 10.23 -5.48 14.79
N THR A 157 10.78 -4.78 15.79
CA THR A 157 12.23 -4.70 16.05
C THR A 157 12.47 -4.54 17.56
N LYS A 158 13.72 -4.68 18.02
CA LYS A 158 14.05 -4.63 19.47
C LYS A 158 13.60 -3.33 20.17
N GLY A 159 13.61 -2.18 19.50
CA GLY A 159 13.11 -0.93 20.09
C GLY A 159 11.58 -0.91 20.18
N HIS A 160 10.87 -1.47 19.20
CA HIS A 160 9.41 -1.63 19.27
C HIS A 160 8.97 -2.48 20.47
N PHE A 161 9.69 -3.57 20.78
CA PHE A 161 9.38 -4.40 21.95
C PHE A 161 9.70 -3.71 23.28
N LYS A 162 10.78 -2.93 23.36
CA LYS A 162 11.15 -2.19 24.58
C LYS A 162 10.14 -1.07 24.92
N HIS A 163 9.45 -0.53 23.92
CA HIS A 163 8.51 0.58 24.05
C HIS A 163 7.07 0.18 23.65
N CYS A 164 6.68 -1.05 23.99
CA CYS A 164 5.39 -1.64 23.64
C CYS A 164 4.21 -0.74 24.05
N ASP A 165 4.12 -0.39 25.33
CA ASP A 165 2.94 0.28 25.89
C ASP A 165 2.75 1.70 25.31
N GLU A 166 3.84 2.37 24.94
CA GLU A 166 3.82 3.69 24.31
C GLU A 166 3.36 3.63 22.84
N LEU A 167 3.80 2.58 22.11
CA LEU A 167 3.29 2.27 20.78
C LEU A 167 1.81 1.83 20.82
N ALA A 168 1.37 1.24 21.94
CA ALA A 168 -0.02 0.85 22.17
C ALA A 168 -0.94 2.05 22.31
N GLU A 169 -0.58 2.96 23.21
CA GLU A 169 -1.28 4.22 23.42
C GLU A 169 -1.35 5.02 22.11
N ALA A 170 -0.23 5.13 21.39
CA ALA A 170 -0.19 5.77 20.08
C ALA A 170 -1.16 5.12 19.07
N ALA A 171 -1.08 3.80 18.87
CA ALA A 171 -1.91 3.10 17.88
C ALA A 171 -3.42 3.13 18.22
N GLN A 172 -3.79 2.97 19.50
CA GLN A 172 -5.17 3.11 19.95
C GLN A 172 -5.70 4.53 19.73
N LEU A 173 -4.90 5.54 20.05
CA LEU A 173 -5.31 6.94 19.94
C LEU A 173 -5.43 7.38 18.47
N ILE A 174 -4.51 6.95 17.60
CA ILE A 174 -4.63 7.11 16.15
C ILE A 174 -5.91 6.45 15.66
N ALA A 175 -6.17 5.20 16.07
CA ALA A 175 -7.37 4.49 15.65
C ALA A 175 -8.67 5.23 16.03
N LYS A 176 -8.77 5.71 17.27
CA LYS A 176 -9.91 6.48 17.79
C LYS A 176 -10.13 7.82 17.08
N VAL A 177 -9.06 8.56 16.83
CA VAL A 177 -9.11 9.86 16.14
C VAL A 177 -9.47 9.66 14.67
N SER A 178 -8.74 8.81 13.96
CA SER A 178 -8.94 8.55 12.52
C SER A 178 -10.33 7.98 12.20
N GLN A 179 -10.85 7.05 13.00
CA GLN A 179 -12.19 6.51 12.76
C GLN A 179 -13.29 7.55 12.98
N ALA A 180 -13.15 8.45 13.96
CA ALA A 180 -14.14 9.48 14.23
C ALA A 180 -14.23 10.48 13.05
N ILE A 181 -13.08 10.85 12.50
CA ILE A 181 -12.98 11.74 11.33
C ILE A 181 -13.54 11.05 10.07
N ILE A 182 -13.23 9.76 9.84
CA ILE A 182 -13.84 8.99 8.74
C ILE A 182 -15.37 8.93 8.90
N ARG A 183 -15.89 8.64 10.10
CA ARG A 183 -17.34 8.58 10.37
C ARG A 183 -18.06 9.93 10.18
N TYR A 184 -17.40 11.05 10.51
CA TYR A 184 -17.94 12.40 10.29
C TYR A 184 -18.01 12.75 8.79
N VAL A 185 -16.96 12.41 8.04
CA VAL A 185 -16.83 12.75 6.62
C VAL A 185 -17.67 11.84 5.70
N THR A 186 -17.56 10.53 5.86
CA THR A 186 -18.13 9.55 4.91
C THR A 186 -19.66 9.58 4.92
N PRO A 187 -20.34 9.58 3.75
CA PRO A 187 -21.79 9.50 3.69
C PRO A 187 -22.35 8.32 4.49
N ALA A 188 -23.42 8.55 5.25
CA ALA A 188 -23.96 7.58 6.21
C ALA A 188 -24.46 6.27 5.57
N GLU A 189 -24.76 6.25 4.27
CA GLU A 189 -25.11 5.02 3.55
C GLU A 189 -23.87 4.21 3.19
N GLU A 190 -22.86 4.82 2.57
CA GLU A 190 -21.56 4.17 2.30
C GLU A 190 -20.93 3.63 3.60
N LEU A 191 -20.90 4.45 4.64
CA LEU A 191 -20.32 4.08 5.94
C LEU A 191 -20.98 2.83 6.54
N ARG A 192 -22.33 2.77 6.54
CA ARG A 192 -23.08 1.61 7.07
C ARG A 192 -22.73 0.33 6.31
N VAL A 193 -22.66 0.40 4.98
CA VAL A 193 -22.31 -0.75 4.12
C VAL A 193 -20.87 -1.21 4.39
N LEU A 194 -19.91 -0.30 4.46
CA LEU A 194 -18.49 -0.60 4.65
C LEU A 194 -18.17 -1.16 6.05
N GLU A 195 -18.80 -0.61 7.09
CA GLU A 195 -18.60 -1.07 8.47
C GLU A 195 -19.25 -2.43 8.72
N LEU A 196 -20.48 -2.67 8.23
CA LEU A 196 -21.12 -3.98 8.32
C LEU A 196 -20.31 -5.05 7.57
N GLN A 197 -19.84 -4.72 6.36
CA GLN A 197 -18.99 -5.62 5.59
C GLN A 197 -17.68 -5.95 6.31
N SER A 198 -17.09 -4.96 7.00
CA SER A 198 -15.86 -5.18 7.78
C SER A 198 -16.05 -6.16 8.94
N GLU A 199 -17.27 -6.32 9.45
CA GLU A 199 -17.58 -7.33 10.46
C GLU A 199 -17.81 -8.70 9.81
N ILE A 200 -18.57 -8.77 8.71
CA ILE A 200 -18.84 -10.00 7.93
C ILE A 200 -17.54 -10.66 7.44
N ASP A 201 -16.62 -9.87 6.88
CA ASP A 201 -15.32 -10.34 6.37
C ASP A 201 -14.27 -10.53 7.49
N VAL A 202 -14.64 -10.25 8.74
CA VAL A 202 -13.78 -10.30 9.94
C VAL A 202 -12.43 -9.59 9.72
N ALA A 203 -12.51 -8.37 9.19
CA ALA A 203 -11.36 -7.60 8.72
C ALA A 203 -10.23 -7.46 9.78
N TYR A 204 -8.99 -7.52 9.32
CA TYR A 204 -7.83 -7.16 10.14
C TYR A 204 -7.74 -5.63 10.22
N THR A 205 -7.89 -5.12 11.44
CA THR A 205 -8.13 -3.71 11.79
C THR A 205 -7.14 -3.32 12.89
N VAL A 206 -6.74 -2.04 12.97
CA VAL A 206 -5.64 -1.58 13.84
C VAL A 206 -6.10 -0.75 15.04
N GLY A 207 -5.48 -1.01 16.19
CA GLY A 207 -5.51 -0.15 17.37
C GLY A 207 -6.73 -0.31 18.27
N ASP A 208 -7.89 0.23 17.85
CA ASP A 208 -9.10 0.37 18.66
C ASP A 208 -10.21 -0.61 18.27
N GLU A 209 -11.05 -1.00 19.23
CA GLU A 209 -12.06 -2.05 19.01
C GLU A 209 -13.25 -1.64 18.13
N GLU A 210 -13.49 -0.34 18.01
CA GLU A 210 -14.52 0.25 17.16
C GLU A 210 -14.03 0.51 15.72
N ASN A 211 -12.76 0.26 15.42
CA ASN A 211 -12.19 0.47 14.09
C ASN A 211 -12.68 -0.62 13.12
N LYS A 212 -13.46 -0.20 12.13
CA LYS A 212 -14.01 -1.04 11.05
C LYS A 212 -13.59 -0.54 9.65
N ASN A 213 -12.67 0.42 9.62
CA ASN A 213 -12.42 1.24 8.43
C ASN A 213 -11.05 0.96 7.79
N PHE A 214 -9.98 0.76 8.58
CA PHE A 214 -8.62 0.60 8.06
C PHE A 214 -7.77 -0.41 8.84
N SER A 215 -6.73 -0.93 8.18
CA SER A 215 -5.88 -2.03 8.65
C SER A 215 -4.48 -1.58 9.10
N THR A 216 -4.00 -0.44 8.60
CA THR A 216 -2.58 -0.09 8.64
C THR A 216 -2.40 1.40 8.87
N VAL A 217 -1.30 1.77 9.54
CA VAL A 217 -0.89 3.17 9.75
C VAL A 217 0.53 3.36 9.23
N GLN A 218 0.77 4.43 8.47
CA GLN A 218 2.08 4.88 8.04
C GLN A 218 2.39 6.23 8.70
N VAL A 219 3.58 6.34 9.30
CA VAL A 219 4.10 7.52 9.98
C VAL A 219 5.16 8.14 9.10
N ASN A 220 4.93 9.36 8.60
CA ASN A 220 5.81 10.05 7.67
C ASN A 220 6.48 11.25 8.33
N TYR A 221 7.79 11.16 8.58
CA TYR A 221 8.60 12.31 9.01
C TYR A 221 9.33 12.92 7.83
N SER A 222 9.54 14.24 7.89
CA SER A 222 10.40 14.97 6.96
C SER A 222 10.80 16.32 7.56
N ASN A 223 11.86 16.90 7.00
CA ASN A 223 12.35 18.22 7.42
C ASN A 223 11.48 19.35 6.87
N VAL A 224 11.37 20.46 7.62
CA VAL A 224 10.46 21.59 7.32
C VAL A 224 10.83 22.39 6.06
N ASN A 225 12.02 22.18 5.50
CA ASN A 225 12.49 22.79 4.25
C ASN A 225 13.15 21.77 3.31
N THR A 226 12.63 20.54 3.23
CA THR A 226 13.11 19.59 2.22
C THR A 226 12.75 20.06 0.80
N VAL A 227 13.62 19.79 -0.18
CA VAL A 227 13.39 20.14 -1.58
C VAL A 227 12.14 19.43 -2.11
N SER A 228 12.03 18.13 -1.83
CA SER A 228 10.86 17.30 -2.11
C SER A 228 10.62 16.28 -0.98
N LEU A 229 9.39 15.76 -0.87
CA LEU A 229 9.12 14.64 0.04
C LEU A 229 9.79 13.34 -0.41
N SER A 230 10.06 13.17 -1.71
CA SER A 230 10.72 11.95 -2.22
C SER A 230 12.17 11.79 -1.76
N VAL A 231 12.87 12.88 -1.39
CA VAL A 231 14.21 12.82 -0.78
C VAL A 231 14.15 12.18 0.62
N GLU A 232 13.18 12.57 1.45
CA GLU A 232 13.08 12.12 2.85
C GLU A 232 12.32 10.78 2.97
N MET A 233 11.28 10.59 2.15
CA MET A 233 10.33 9.46 2.25
C MET A 233 10.50 8.42 1.13
N GLY A 234 11.33 8.68 0.11
CA GLY A 234 11.45 7.84 -1.08
C GLY A 234 10.15 7.80 -1.88
N LYS A 235 9.76 6.60 -2.31
CA LYS A 235 8.59 6.36 -3.18
C LYS A 235 7.24 6.79 -2.59
N SER A 236 7.12 6.89 -1.27
CA SER A 236 5.91 7.41 -0.59
C SER A 236 5.80 8.94 -0.64
N GLY A 237 6.87 9.63 -1.04
CA GLY A 237 6.91 11.08 -1.22
C GLY A 237 6.89 11.55 -2.68
N SER A 238 6.86 10.63 -3.64
CA SER A 238 6.69 10.94 -5.08
C SER A 238 5.20 10.87 -5.47
N LEU A 239 4.88 11.17 -6.73
CA LEU A 239 3.57 10.85 -7.30
C LEU A 239 3.33 9.34 -7.30
N HIS A 240 2.18 8.90 -6.79
CA HIS A 240 1.82 7.49 -6.69
C HIS A 240 0.31 7.24 -6.63
N ILE A 241 -0.08 5.96 -6.69
CA ILE A 241 -1.36 5.47 -6.20
C ILE A 241 -1.15 4.37 -5.17
N ASP A 242 -2.06 4.27 -4.21
CA ASP A 242 -2.07 3.16 -3.25
C ASP A 242 -2.81 1.95 -3.85
N ALA A 243 -2.16 1.28 -4.81
CA ALA A 243 -2.80 0.20 -5.57
C ALA A 243 -3.21 -1.02 -4.71
N LYS A 244 -2.67 -1.15 -3.49
CA LYS A 244 -3.04 -2.21 -2.54
C LYS A 244 -4.27 -1.89 -1.70
N ASP A 245 -4.77 -0.66 -1.77
CA ASP A 245 -5.91 -0.23 -0.98
C ASP A 245 -7.24 -0.65 -1.61
N ASP A 246 -8.26 -0.77 -0.76
CA ASP A 246 -9.62 -1.02 -1.20
C ASP A 246 -10.22 0.25 -1.83
N PRO A 247 -10.61 0.24 -3.12
CA PRO A 247 -11.19 1.42 -3.77
C PRO A 247 -12.49 1.90 -3.11
N ALA A 248 -13.23 1.02 -2.42
CA ALA A 248 -14.47 1.38 -1.76
C ALA A 248 -14.26 2.02 -0.37
N ARG A 249 -13.07 1.92 0.22
CA ARG A 249 -12.78 2.43 1.57
C ARG A 249 -11.95 3.72 1.51
N MET A 250 -11.89 4.41 2.64
CA MET A 250 -11.19 5.69 2.80
C MET A 250 -9.85 5.52 3.49
N SER A 251 -8.86 6.26 3.01
CA SER A 251 -7.63 6.56 3.74
C SER A 251 -7.76 7.93 4.39
N VAL A 252 -7.15 8.12 5.56
CA VAL A 252 -7.14 9.41 6.26
C VAL A 252 -5.72 9.84 6.60
N LEU A 253 -5.39 11.07 6.20
CA LEU A 253 -4.18 11.78 6.60
C LEU A 253 -4.49 12.63 7.83
N LEU A 254 -3.64 12.59 8.85
CA LEU A 254 -3.66 13.51 9.98
C LEU A 254 -2.34 14.30 9.99
N ASN A 255 -2.41 15.62 9.90
CA ASN A 255 -1.22 16.46 9.98
C ASN A 255 -0.90 16.78 11.44
N LEU A 256 0.20 16.21 11.93
CA LEU A 256 0.67 16.40 13.30
C LEU A 256 1.88 17.35 13.38
N SER A 257 2.24 18.02 12.28
CA SER A 257 3.49 18.79 12.17
C SER A 257 3.65 19.86 13.26
N ASN A 258 4.92 20.16 13.58
CA ASN A 258 5.31 21.40 14.25
C ASN A 258 6.21 22.17 13.29
N LEU A 259 5.74 23.31 12.83
CA LEU A 259 6.38 24.13 11.80
C LEU A 259 6.98 25.38 12.44
N VAL A 260 7.97 25.96 11.77
CA VAL A 260 8.61 27.21 12.22
C VAL A 260 7.65 28.39 11.95
N GLU A 261 7.76 29.45 12.75
CA GLU A 261 7.14 30.75 12.49
C GLU A 261 7.29 31.18 11.03
N GLY A 262 6.21 31.65 10.40
CA GLY A 262 6.25 32.12 9.01
C GLY A 262 6.53 31.00 7.97
N CYS A 263 6.28 29.74 8.30
CA CYS A 263 6.35 28.63 7.36
C CYS A 263 5.03 28.46 6.59
N TRP A 264 5.10 28.28 5.28
CA TRP A 264 4.00 27.75 4.47
C TRP A 264 3.88 26.24 4.75
N PRO A 265 2.70 25.71 5.12
CA PRO A 265 2.55 24.31 5.51
C PRO A 265 2.72 23.29 4.36
N GLY A 266 2.73 23.76 3.11
CA GLY A 266 2.69 22.91 1.94
C GLY A 266 1.26 22.52 1.56
N THR A 267 1.14 21.62 0.58
CA THR A 267 -0.15 21.19 0.03
C THR A 267 -0.22 19.68 -0.14
N PHE A 268 -1.44 19.16 -0.23
CA PHE A 268 -1.70 17.81 -0.71
C PHE A 268 -2.57 17.88 -1.96
N THR A 269 -2.26 17.05 -2.96
CA THR A 269 -2.82 17.18 -4.31
C THR A 269 -3.30 15.83 -4.82
N ILE A 270 -4.55 15.76 -5.28
CA ILE A 270 -5.11 14.63 -6.04
C ILE A 270 -5.03 15.00 -7.52
N MET A 271 -3.90 14.66 -8.14
CA MET A 271 -3.54 15.08 -9.50
C MET A 271 -4.58 14.72 -10.55
N SER A 272 -5.25 13.57 -10.40
CA SER A 272 -6.25 13.15 -11.38
C SER A 272 -7.48 14.05 -11.42
N LEU A 273 -7.91 14.60 -10.28
CA LEU A 273 -9.03 15.56 -10.21
C LEU A 273 -8.56 17.01 -10.45
N ARG A 274 -7.24 17.24 -10.49
CA ARG A 274 -6.58 18.55 -10.46
C ARG A 274 -6.83 19.33 -9.15
N ASP A 275 -7.24 18.65 -8.09
CA ASP A 275 -7.60 19.26 -6.82
C ASP A 275 -6.44 19.31 -5.84
N TYR A 276 -6.32 20.42 -5.11
CA TYR A 276 -5.35 20.55 -4.02
C TYR A 276 -5.91 21.25 -2.78
N TRP A 277 -5.32 20.92 -1.64
CA TRP A 277 -5.62 21.47 -0.33
C TRP A 277 -4.36 22.03 0.31
N VAL A 278 -4.48 23.14 1.02
CA VAL A 278 -3.43 23.63 1.93
C VAL A 278 -3.57 22.83 3.21
N PHE A 279 -2.60 21.96 3.49
CA PHE A 279 -2.74 20.93 4.51
C PHE A 279 -1.91 21.29 5.74
N ALA A 280 -2.52 21.99 6.70
CA ALA A 280 -1.83 22.63 7.82
C ALA A 280 -1.80 21.75 9.09
N PRO A 281 -1.00 22.10 10.12
CA PRO A 281 -1.00 21.38 11.40
C PRO A 281 -2.40 21.26 12.01
N CYS A 282 -2.69 20.10 12.60
CA CYS A 282 -3.99 19.72 13.16
C CYS A 282 -5.16 19.54 12.15
N ASP A 283 -4.93 19.70 10.85
CA ASP A 283 -5.93 19.33 9.83
C ASP A 283 -5.94 17.81 9.56
N ALA A 284 -7.07 17.34 9.01
CA ALA A 284 -7.22 15.99 8.48
C ALA A 284 -7.68 16.00 7.02
N LEU A 285 -7.33 14.98 6.24
CA LEU A 285 -7.82 14.77 4.88
C LEU A 285 -8.25 13.32 4.71
N VAL A 286 -9.53 13.09 4.47
CA VAL A 286 -10.10 11.76 4.16
C VAL A 286 -10.28 11.68 2.65
N PHE A 287 -9.78 10.61 2.01
CA PHE A 287 -9.83 10.45 0.57
C PHE A 287 -9.70 8.99 0.08
N ARG A 288 -10.08 8.74 -1.18
CA ARG A 288 -9.80 7.47 -1.88
C ARG A 288 -8.38 7.49 -2.48
N ALA A 289 -7.42 6.87 -1.80
CA ALA A 289 -5.99 6.87 -2.17
C ALA A 289 -5.62 6.14 -3.48
N ARG A 290 -6.62 5.54 -4.16
CA ARG A 290 -6.49 4.98 -5.51
C ARG A 290 -6.41 6.04 -6.61
N HIS A 291 -6.76 7.30 -6.34
CA HIS A 291 -6.46 8.41 -7.26
C HIS A 291 -4.97 8.80 -7.19
N PRO A 292 -4.31 9.11 -8.32
CA PRO A 292 -2.95 9.66 -8.34
C PRO A 292 -2.79 10.90 -7.47
N HIS A 293 -1.85 10.84 -6.51
CA HIS A 293 -1.69 11.88 -5.51
C HIS A 293 -0.24 12.01 -5.00
N PHE A 294 0.06 13.16 -4.39
CA PHE A 294 1.28 13.42 -3.62
C PHE A 294 1.12 14.66 -2.73
N GLY A 295 2.14 14.96 -1.92
CA GLY A 295 2.22 16.21 -1.17
C GLY A 295 3.43 17.05 -1.57
N ILE A 296 3.27 18.36 -1.49
CA ILE A 296 4.37 19.34 -1.60
C ILE A 296 4.78 19.70 -0.16
N PRO A 297 6.09 19.68 0.17
CA PRO A 297 6.54 19.92 1.54
C PRO A 297 6.26 21.36 2.00
N PRO A 298 6.24 21.61 3.31
CA PRO A 298 6.33 22.97 3.84
C PRO A 298 7.63 23.64 3.40
N ARG A 299 7.62 24.98 3.36
CA ARG A 299 8.77 25.83 3.03
C ARG A 299 8.65 27.16 3.79
N MET A 300 9.74 27.77 4.23
CA MET A 300 9.71 29.12 4.82
C MET A 300 9.14 30.14 3.82
N MET A 301 8.24 31.04 4.26
CA MET A 301 7.71 32.11 3.40
C MET A 301 8.84 33.03 2.88
N GLY A 302 9.85 33.31 3.71
CA GLY A 302 10.97 34.17 3.34
C GLY A 302 10.49 35.54 2.84
N GLY A 303 10.93 35.95 1.65
CA GLY A 303 10.47 37.15 0.96
C GLY A 303 9.32 36.92 -0.04
N SER A 304 8.58 35.81 0.05
CA SER A 304 7.48 35.52 -0.88
C SER A 304 6.41 36.63 -0.83
N PRO A 305 5.98 37.18 -1.99
CA PRO A 305 4.92 38.20 -2.04
C PRO A 305 3.51 37.60 -1.88
N ARG A 306 3.38 36.27 -1.78
CA ARG A 306 2.08 35.60 -1.71
C ARG A 306 1.46 35.73 -0.33
N LYS A 307 0.13 35.67 -0.28
CA LYS A 307 -0.60 35.63 1.00
C LYS A 307 -0.13 34.40 1.82
N PRO A 308 0.33 34.59 3.08
CA PRO A 308 0.74 33.47 3.93
C PRO A 308 -0.47 32.64 4.37
N TYR A 309 -0.20 31.42 4.83
CA TYR A 309 -1.14 30.68 5.67
C TYR A 309 -1.32 31.40 7.02
N VAL A 310 -2.56 31.47 7.49
CA VAL A 310 -2.89 31.98 8.83
C VAL A 310 -3.69 30.88 9.52
N ALA A 311 -3.20 30.41 10.67
CA ALA A 311 -3.87 29.37 11.44
C ALA A 311 -5.23 29.87 11.94
N PRO A 312 -6.34 29.13 11.74
CA PRO A 312 -7.64 29.47 12.30
C PRO A 312 -7.63 29.61 13.83
N ILE A 313 -6.79 28.79 14.48
CA ILE A 313 -6.57 28.79 15.93
C ILE A 313 -5.04 28.88 16.15
N PRO A 314 -4.48 30.07 16.43
CA PRO A 314 -3.04 30.29 16.52
C PRO A 314 -2.33 29.36 17.52
N GLU A 315 -2.96 29.09 18.65
CA GLU A 315 -2.44 28.27 19.76
C GLU A 315 -2.18 26.82 19.36
N LEU A 316 -2.85 26.31 18.31
CA LEU A 316 -2.68 24.94 17.83
C LEU A 316 -1.56 24.81 16.81
N ALA A 317 -1.18 25.86 16.07
CA ALA A 317 -0.22 25.69 14.97
C ALA A 317 1.23 25.45 15.45
N TRP A 318 1.54 25.67 16.73
CA TRP A 318 2.91 25.82 17.25
C TRP A 318 3.11 24.97 18.51
N MET A 319 4.34 24.52 18.74
CA MET A 319 4.73 23.82 19.96
C MET A 319 6.08 24.37 20.45
N ASP A 320 6.28 24.33 21.77
CA ASP A 320 7.51 24.75 22.43
C ASP A 320 8.76 24.11 21.78
N PRO A 321 9.66 24.90 21.16
CA PRO A 321 10.81 24.38 20.42
C PRO A 321 11.94 23.81 21.31
N GLU A 322 11.94 24.13 22.62
CA GLU A 322 12.85 23.52 23.60
C GLU A 322 12.43 22.09 23.95
N LEU A 323 11.13 21.80 23.81
CA LEU A 323 10.52 20.51 24.17
C LEU A 323 10.19 19.63 22.96
N TYR A 324 9.92 20.23 21.80
CA TYR A 324 9.42 19.55 20.61
C TYR A 324 10.22 19.92 19.36
N ASN A 325 10.53 18.93 18.53
CA ASN A 325 11.24 19.15 17.27
C ASN A 325 10.36 19.88 16.24
N TYR A 326 10.98 20.73 15.43
CA TYR A 326 10.37 21.17 14.17
C TYR A 326 10.47 20.05 13.12
N SER A 327 9.33 19.57 12.64
CA SER A 327 9.26 18.53 11.61
C SER A 327 7.88 18.53 10.95
N ARG A 328 7.85 18.24 9.65
CA ARG A 328 6.62 17.81 8.99
C ARG A 328 6.35 16.37 9.39
N LEU A 329 5.23 16.16 10.07
CA LEU A 329 4.75 14.85 10.50
C LEU A 329 3.33 14.63 9.98
N VAL A 330 3.14 13.60 9.16
CA VAL A 330 1.81 13.18 8.70
C VAL A 330 1.62 11.70 9.00
N LEU A 331 0.52 11.38 9.68
CA LEU A 331 0.04 10.01 9.82
C LEU A 331 -0.90 9.70 8.66
N VAL A 332 -0.82 8.49 8.11
CA VAL A 332 -1.73 7.98 7.07
C VAL A 332 -2.32 6.68 7.60
N ALA A 333 -3.62 6.64 7.84
CA ALA A 333 -4.33 5.42 8.22
C ALA A 333 -5.14 4.91 7.01
N TYR A 334 -4.90 3.66 6.58
CA TYR A 334 -5.30 3.20 5.24
C TYR A 334 -5.80 1.74 5.16
N PRO A 335 -6.73 1.42 4.23
CA PRO A 335 -7.45 0.15 4.19
C PRO A 335 -6.90 -0.83 3.15
N GLN A 336 -5.97 -1.72 3.54
CA GLN A 336 -5.41 -2.67 2.58
C GLN A 336 -6.45 -3.72 2.12
N LYS A 337 -6.70 -3.79 0.80
CA LYS A 337 -7.77 -4.56 0.14
C LYS A 337 -7.91 -6.01 0.60
N TYR A 338 -6.80 -6.73 0.81
CA TYR A 338 -6.85 -8.13 1.24
C TYR A 338 -7.04 -8.29 2.77
N LEU A 339 -6.55 -7.35 3.58
CA LEU A 339 -6.78 -7.34 5.04
C LEU A 339 -8.23 -7.00 5.37
N MET A 340 -8.84 -6.10 4.60
CA MET A 340 -10.22 -5.68 4.83
C MET A 340 -11.25 -6.70 4.33
N ASN A 341 -11.01 -7.35 3.18
CA ASN A 341 -12.02 -8.17 2.51
C ASN A 341 -11.75 -9.69 2.49
N ARG A 342 -10.57 -10.15 2.95
CA ARG A 342 -10.15 -11.56 2.85
C ARG A 342 -9.38 -12.08 4.05
N ALA A 343 -9.33 -11.33 5.15
CA ALA A 343 -8.50 -11.62 6.33
C ALA A 343 -8.53 -13.08 6.81
N PRO A 344 -9.70 -13.73 7.02
CA PRO A 344 -9.78 -15.13 7.46
C PRO A 344 -9.17 -16.17 6.50
N SER A 345 -9.04 -15.83 5.21
CA SER A 345 -8.47 -16.72 4.19
C SER A 345 -6.95 -16.61 4.01
N LEU A 346 -6.32 -15.60 4.62
CA LEU A 346 -4.88 -15.35 4.49
C LEU A 346 -4.08 -16.33 5.36
N LYS A 347 -2.99 -16.88 4.80
CA LYS A 347 -2.03 -17.66 5.59
C LYS A 347 -1.38 -16.76 6.66
N ARG A 348 -1.11 -17.32 7.84
CA ARG A 348 -0.41 -16.63 8.93
C ARG A 348 1.11 -16.83 8.82
N TYR A 349 1.88 -15.80 9.14
CA TYR A 349 3.35 -15.84 9.10
C TYR A 349 3.95 -16.70 10.24
N LYS A 350 5.13 -17.29 10.01
CA LYS A 350 5.90 -18.03 11.03
C LYS A 350 6.63 -17.07 11.97
N MET A 351 6.77 -17.44 13.25
CA MET A 351 7.42 -16.62 14.29
C MET A 351 8.89 -16.27 13.99
N PRO A 352 9.34 -15.02 14.24
CA PRO A 352 10.75 -14.66 14.24
C PRO A 352 11.54 -15.40 15.34
N ASP A 353 12.77 -15.83 15.03
CA ASP A 353 13.55 -16.76 15.88
C ASP A 353 13.85 -16.25 17.29
N HIS A 354 13.95 -14.93 17.49
CA HIS A 354 14.24 -14.35 18.81
C HIS A 354 13.11 -14.57 19.85
N TYR A 355 11.86 -14.79 19.41
CA TYR A 355 10.77 -15.17 20.33
C TYR A 355 10.83 -16.64 20.77
N GLN A 356 11.53 -17.50 20.01
CA GLN A 356 11.65 -18.93 20.32
C GLN A 356 12.70 -19.20 21.42
N GLN A 357 13.62 -18.26 21.64
CA GLN A 357 14.74 -18.41 22.57
C GLN A 357 14.33 -18.23 24.04
N ASP A 358 13.43 -17.28 24.33
CA ASP A 358 13.01 -16.96 25.71
C ASP A 358 11.78 -17.76 26.18
N ASN A 359 11.06 -18.44 25.27
CA ASN A 359 9.93 -19.30 25.64
C ASN A 359 9.81 -20.54 24.72
N PRO A 360 10.42 -21.69 25.09
CA PRO A 360 10.41 -22.90 24.26
C PRO A 360 9.03 -23.58 24.14
N LEU A 361 7.99 -23.10 24.85
CA LEU A 361 6.61 -23.56 24.69
C LEU A 361 5.79 -22.73 23.67
N ALA A 362 6.37 -21.69 23.07
CA ALA A 362 5.70 -20.80 22.10
C ALA A 362 5.37 -21.45 20.72
N ILE A 363 5.45 -22.77 20.61
CA ILE A 363 5.28 -23.54 19.37
C ILE A 363 3.84 -23.98 19.09
N THR A 364 2.89 -23.74 20.00
CA THR A 364 1.47 -24.16 19.85
C THR A 364 0.42 -23.07 20.13
N PHE A 365 0.79 -21.78 20.09
CA PHE A 365 -0.17 -20.73 19.76
C PHE A 365 0.06 -20.34 18.28
N PRO A 366 -0.96 -20.27 17.41
CA PRO A 366 -0.79 -19.88 15.99
C PRO A 366 -0.40 -18.42 15.75
N HIS A 367 0.02 -17.73 16.82
CA HIS A 367 -0.34 -16.34 17.08
C HIS A 367 0.25 -15.85 18.41
N GLY A 368 0.15 -14.53 18.61
CA GLY A 368 -0.04 -13.96 19.94
C GLY A 368 -0.62 -12.54 19.95
N GLU A 369 -1.54 -12.09 19.08
CA GLU A 369 -2.46 -12.76 18.16
C GLU A 369 -2.98 -11.82 17.03
N ALA A 370 -2.28 -11.59 15.92
CA ALA A 370 -0.84 -11.41 15.81
C ALA A 370 -0.46 -10.09 16.51
N PHE A 371 0.16 -10.21 17.69
CA PHE A 371 0.47 -9.21 18.71
C PHE A 371 -0.13 -7.80 18.55
N ALA A 372 -1.32 -7.52 19.10
CA ALA A 372 -2.44 -8.42 19.34
C ALA A 372 -3.65 -7.79 18.63
N LEU A 373 -3.96 -8.36 17.47
CA LEU A 373 -4.66 -7.72 16.35
C LEU A 373 -4.04 -6.39 15.86
N ALA A 374 -2.73 -6.22 16.10
CA ALA A 374 -1.90 -5.10 15.67
C ALA A 374 -2.54 -3.70 15.88
N ALA A 375 -2.49 -3.08 17.05
CA ALA A 375 -1.34 -3.09 17.94
C ALA A 375 -1.66 -3.70 19.33
N TRP A 376 -2.65 -3.16 20.05
CA TRP A 376 -3.14 -3.71 21.32
C TRP A 376 -4.64 -3.46 21.43
N GLY A 377 -5.46 -4.29 20.77
CA GLY A 377 -6.90 -4.31 21.02
C GLY A 377 -7.19 -4.74 22.47
N THR A 378 -8.36 -4.37 23.00
CA THR A 378 -8.78 -4.84 24.34
C THR A 378 -8.80 -6.37 24.40
N LEU A 379 -8.65 -6.95 25.60
CA LEU A 379 -8.75 -8.41 25.78
C LEU A 379 -10.11 -8.94 25.24
N ARG A 380 -11.19 -8.16 25.41
CA ARG A 380 -12.49 -8.42 24.77
C ARG A 380 -12.38 -8.51 23.25
N HIS A 381 -11.78 -7.52 22.60
CA HIS A 381 -11.68 -7.47 21.15
C HIS A 381 -10.88 -8.64 20.58
N GLN A 382 -9.84 -9.09 21.31
CA GLN A 382 -9.07 -10.30 20.97
C GLN A 382 -9.99 -11.52 20.92
N HIS A 383 -10.63 -11.88 22.04
CA HIS A 383 -11.55 -13.02 22.11
C HIS A 383 -12.74 -12.91 21.15
N GLU A 384 -13.28 -11.71 20.93
CA GLU A 384 -14.32 -11.49 19.92
C GLU A 384 -13.86 -11.80 18.50
N LYS A 385 -12.66 -11.34 18.09
CA LYS A 385 -12.15 -11.60 16.74
C LYS A 385 -11.76 -13.06 16.54
N ILE A 386 -11.28 -13.78 17.56
CA ILE A 386 -11.09 -15.24 17.50
C ILE A 386 -12.45 -15.91 17.23
N ALA A 387 -13.47 -15.62 18.04
CA ALA A 387 -14.80 -16.21 17.90
C ALA A 387 -15.46 -15.88 16.56
N MET A 388 -15.23 -14.67 16.03
CA MET A 388 -15.66 -14.27 14.68
C MET A 388 -14.91 -15.05 13.59
N GLN A 389 -13.60 -15.24 13.69
CA GLN A 389 -12.83 -16.05 12.73
C GLN A 389 -13.29 -17.51 12.73
N ASP A 390 -13.56 -18.07 13.91
CA ASP A 390 -14.09 -19.42 14.07
C ASP A 390 -15.48 -19.55 13.42
N ALA A 391 -16.37 -18.59 13.65
CA ALA A 391 -17.68 -18.51 13.00
C ALA A 391 -17.58 -18.43 11.47
N TRP A 392 -16.69 -17.58 10.95
CA TRP A 392 -16.43 -17.46 9.51
C TRP A 392 -15.97 -18.79 8.90
N CYS A 393 -15.04 -19.48 9.57
CA CYS A 393 -14.51 -20.78 9.13
C CYS A 393 -15.59 -21.87 9.15
N LEU A 394 -16.42 -21.90 10.19
CA LEU A 394 -17.51 -22.86 10.34
C LEU A 394 -18.61 -22.64 9.28
N ALA A 395 -19.01 -21.39 9.04
CA ALA A 395 -19.97 -21.04 8.00
C ALA A 395 -19.48 -21.44 6.59
N HIS A 396 -18.21 -21.19 6.29
CA HIS A 396 -17.60 -21.60 5.01
C HIS A 396 -17.55 -23.12 4.81
N ARG A 397 -17.20 -23.89 5.85
CA ARG A 397 -17.20 -25.37 5.80
C ARG A 397 -18.62 -25.95 5.64
N HIS A 398 -19.59 -25.37 6.32
CA HIS A 398 -21.00 -25.76 6.16
C HIS A 398 -21.46 -25.53 4.71
N ASN A 399 -21.15 -24.36 4.14
CA ASN A 399 -21.51 -24.04 2.75
C ASN A 399 -20.77 -24.87 1.70
N SER A 400 -19.63 -25.50 2.02
CA SER A 400 -18.88 -26.34 1.08
C SER A 400 -19.42 -27.77 0.98
N GLY A 401 -20.67 -28.02 1.41
CA GLY A 401 -21.31 -29.34 1.37
C GLY A 401 -20.80 -30.32 2.44
N SER A 402 -20.17 -29.82 3.50
CA SER A 402 -19.77 -30.67 4.63
C SER A 402 -21.00 -31.08 5.46
N LEU A 403 -20.99 -32.31 5.98
CA LEU A 403 -21.96 -32.78 6.98
C LEU A 403 -21.78 -32.09 8.37
N ALA A 404 -20.87 -31.14 8.50
CA ALA A 404 -20.62 -30.40 9.72
C ALA A 404 -21.79 -29.47 10.06
N VAL A 405 -22.53 -29.79 11.13
CA VAL A 405 -23.60 -28.93 11.68
C VAL A 405 -23.02 -27.60 12.14
N LEU A 406 -23.60 -26.49 11.68
CA LEU A 406 -23.17 -25.14 12.05
C LEU A 406 -23.56 -24.83 13.51
N PRO A 407 -22.62 -24.57 14.43
CA PRO A 407 -22.94 -24.25 15.82
C PRO A 407 -23.57 -22.86 15.96
N SER A 408 -24.44 -22.67 16.94
CA SER A 408 -25.01 -21.35 17.24
C SER A 408 -23.94 -20.35 17.70
N ALA A 409 -24.15 -19.05 17.45
CA ALA A 409 -23.23 -17.99 17.90
C ALA A 409 -22.95 -18.04 19.42
N LYS A 410 -23.95 -18.42 20.23
CA LYS A 410 -23.80 -18.62 21.68
C LYS A 410 -22.92 -19.83 22.03
N SER A 411 -22.89 -20.88 21.20
CA SER A 411 -22.00 -22.01 21.36
C SER A 411 -20.54 -21.65 21.04
N ILE A 412 -20.34 -20.86 19.98
CA ILE A 412 -19.01 -20.35 19.60
C ILE A 412 -18.48 -19.38 20.67
N ALA A 413 -19.29 -18.42 21.13
CA ALA A 413 -18.93 -17.50 22.20
C ALA A 413 -18.49 -18.20 23.50
N LYS A 414 -19.08 -19.36 23.83
CA LYS A 414 -18.71 -20.17 25.00
C LYS A 414 -17.35 -20.84 24.91
N ARG A 415 -16.76 -20.96 23.72
CA ARG A 415 -15.41 -21.52 23.53
C ARG A 415 -14.32 -20.48 23.81
N GLU A 416 -14.60 -19.21 23.53
CA GLU A 416 -13.66 -18.08 23.64
C GLU A 416 -13.96 -17.18 24.86
N VAL A 417 -14.24 -17.79 26.01
CA VAL A 417 -14.49 -17.05 27.27
C VAL A 417 -13.18 -16.66 27.95
N TRP A 418 -13.18 -15.52 28.65
CA TRP A 418 -12.00 -15.03 29.36
C TRP A 418 -12.35 -14.51 30.76
N LYS A 419 -11.33 -14.25 31.58
CA LYS A 419 -11.48 -13.56 32.87
C LYS A 419 -11.14 -12.09 32.73
N ASP A 420 -12.02 -11.20 33.18
CA ASP A 420 -11.68 -9.78 33.28
C ASP A 420 -10.70 -9.49 34.44
N LYS A 421 -10.33 -8.22 34.58
CA LYS A 421 -9.42 -7.71 35.63
C LYS A 421 -9.92 -7.97 37.06
N ASP A 422 -11.23 -8.17 37.24
CA ASP A 422 -11.87 -8.40 38.53
C ASP A 422 -12.14 -9.92 38.75
N GLY A 423 -11.70 -10.76 37.80
CA GLY A 423 -11.79 -12.22 37.84
C GLY A 423 -13.09 -12.81 37.28
N ASN A 424 -14.03 -11.99 36.81
CA ASN A 424 -15.33 -12.46 36.31
C ASN A 424 -15.17 -13.14 34.94
N ILE A 425 -15.96 -14.17 34.69
CA ILE A 425 -16.02 -14.82 33.38
C ILE A 425 -16.87 -13.95 32.44
N VAL A 426 -16.25 -13.50 31.35
CA VAL A 426 -16.90 -12.69 30.31
C VAL A 426 -16.93 -13.49 29.00
N LEU A 427 -18.01 -13.29 28.23
CA LEU A 427 -18.19 -13.89 26.91
C LEU A 427 -18.07 -12.84 25.79
N PRO A 428 -17.63 -13.22 24.59
CA PRO A 428 -17.74 -12.42 23.38
C PRO A 428 -19.18 -11.95 23.10
N ARG A 429 -19.35 -10.76 22.50
CA ARG A 429 -20.66 -10.28 22.04
C ARG A 429 -21.27 -11.23 20.99
N VAL A 430 -22.23 -12.05 21.42
CA VAL A 430 -22.94 -13.04 20.58
C VAL A 430 -23.51 -12.42 19.30
N ALA A 431 -24.00 -11.18 19.36
CA ALA A 431 -24.52 -10.47 18.19
C ALA A 431 -23.50 -10.33 17.06
N ARG A 432 -22.22 -10.02 17.37
CA ARG A 432 -21.17 -9.87 16.35
C ARG A 432 -20.83 -11.19 15.67
N ILE A 433 -20.79 -12.27 16.46
CA ILE A 433 -20.58 -13.63 15.97
C ILE A 433 -21.76 -14.04 15.08
N GLN A 434 -22.99 -13.68 15.45
CA GLN A 434 -24.18 -13.93 14.64
C GLN A 434 -24.13 -13.17 13.31
N THR A 435 -23.72 -11.89 13.29
CA THR A 435 -23.49 -11.12 12.05
C THR A 435 -22.52 -11.82 11.09
N VAL A 436 -21.45 -12.43 11.62
CA VAL A 436 -20.51 -13.21 10.79
C VAL A 436 -21.14 -14.48 10.25
N LEU A 437 -21.89 -15.23 11.07
CA LEU A 437 -22.60 -16.43 10.60
C LEU A 437 -23.59 -16.06 9.50
N ASP A 438 -24.48 -15.09 9.77
CA ASP A 438 -25.55 -14.64 8.87
C ASP A 438 -24.99 -14.19 7.53
N GLY A 439 -24.00 -13.27 7.56
CA GLY A 439 -23.35 -12.71 6.38
C GLY A 439 -22.45 -13.68 5.60
N ASN A 440 -22.18 -14.87 6.14
CA ASN A 440 -21.42 -15.93 5.46
C ASN A 440 -22.24 -17.21 5.24
N THR A 441 -23.58 -17.16 5.32
CA THR A 441 -24.45 -18.27 4.88
C THR A 441 -24.56 -18.33 3.35
N ALA A 442 -24.99 -19.46 2.78
CA ALA A 442 -25.28 -19.55 1.34
C ALA A 442 -26.33 -18.53 0.86
N GLN A 443 -27.31 -18.20 1.70
CA GLN A 443 -28.40 -17.25 1.42
C GLN A 443 -27.95 -15.78 1.45
N SER A 444 -26.85 -15.46 2.15
CA SER A 444 -26.34 -14.09 2.29
C SER A 444 -25.89 -13.44 0.97
N ARG A 445 -25.57 -14.25 -0.05
CA ARG A 445 -25.04 -13.79 -1.35
C ARG A 445 -25.99 -12.86 -2.08
N ASP A 446 -27.31 -13.07 -1.90
CA ASP A 446 -28.36 -12.27 -2.52
C ASP A 446 -28.95 -11.22 -1.57
N SER A 447 -28.34 -11.00 -0.40
CA SER A 447 -28.79 -9.98 0.56
C SER A 447 -28.61 -8.55 0.04
N ASP A 448 -29.39 -7.61 0.57
CA ASP A 448 -29.29 -6.20 0.23
C ASP A 448 -27.91 -5.63 0.59
N GLN A 449 -27.30 -6.09 1.69
CA GLN A 449 -25.92 -5.75 2.07
C GLN A 449 -24.90 -6.22 1.01
N ALA A 450 -25.01 -7.45 0.52
CA ALA A 450 -24.10 -7.97 -0.50
C ALA A 450 -24.24 -7.19 -1.82
N LYS A 451 -25.48 -6.89 -2.24
CA LYS A 451 -25.78 -6.05 -3.41
C LYS A 451 -25.26 -4.63 -3.25
N ALA A 452 -25.48 -4.00 -2.09
CA ALA A 452 -25.02 -2.65 -1.80
C ALA A 452 -23.49 -2.54 -1.78
N PHE A 453 -22.78 -3.51 -1.17
CA PHE A 453 -21.32 -3.52 -1.16
C PHE A 453 -20.74 -3.79 -2.56
N ALA A 454 -21.36 -4.69 -3.34
CA ALA A 454 -20.98 -4.92 -4.73
C ALA A 454 -21.15 -3.64 -5.58
N ARG A 455 -22.33 -2.98 -5.50
CA ARG A 455 -22.61 -1.71 -6.20
C ARG A 455 -21.62 -0.61 -5.79
N LEU A 456 -21.35 -0.45 -4.49
CA LEU A 456 -20.39 0.55 -4.01
C LEU A 456 -18.99 0.29 -4.57
N ARG A 457 -18.53 -0.97 -4.58
CA ARG A 457 -17.24 -1.35 -5.17
C ARG A 457 -17.19 -1.14 -6.69
N GLU A 458 -18.31 -1.30 -7.38
CA GLU A 458 -18.42 -1.03 -8.82
C GLU A 458 -18.35 0.47 -9.11
N ILE A 459 -19.21 1.29 -8.49
CA ILE A 459 -19.24 2.75 -8.64
C ILE A 459 -17.87 3.36 -8.30
N THR A 460 -17.29 2.97 -7.17
CA THR A 460 -16.00 3.52 -6.72
C THR A 460 -14.86 3.10 -7.64
N LYS A 461 -14.89 1.87 -8.18
CA LYS A 461 -13.93 1.44 -9.20
C LYS A 461 -14.10 2.20 -10.51
N LEU A 462 -15.32 2.38 -11.00
CA LEU A 462 -15.64 3.16 -12.20
C LEU A 462 -15.32 4.66 -12.05
N SER A 463 -15.22 5.17 -10.82
CA SER A 463 -14.78 6.55 -10.55
C SER A 463 -13.26 6.76 -10.69
N LEU A 464 -12.47 5.69 -10.82
CA LEU A 464 -11.01 5.74 -10.92
C LEU A 464 -10.52 5.73 -12.36
N SER A 465 -9.82 6.79 -12.76
CA SER A 465 -9.21 6.93 -14.08
C SER A 465 -8.16 5.86 -14.43
N HIS A 466 -7.56 5.16 -13.44
CA HIS A 466 -6.41 4.28 -13.67
C HIS A 466 -6.35 2.98 -12.86
N ASP A 467 -7.29 2.05 -13.06
CA ASP A 467 -7.09 0.67 -12.60
C ASP A 467 -5.86 -0.01 -13.24
N TYR A 468 -5.43 0.45 -14.42
CA TYR A 468 -4.28 -0.09 -15.18
C TYR A 468 -2.91 0.10 -14.50
N PHE A 469 -2.82 0.81 -13.37
CA PHE A 469 -1.63 0.80 -12.50
C PHE A 469 -1.41 -0.55 -11.80
N GLU A 470 -2.41 -1.42 -11.67
CA GLU A 470 -2.30 -2.71 -10.96
C GLU A 470 -1.15 -3.61 -11.48
N HIS A 471 -0.72 -3.43 -12.75
CA HIS A 471 0.16 -4.38 -13.42
C HIS A 471 1.64 -3.97 -13.54
N ARG A 472 1.98 -2.67 -13.45
CA ARG A 472 3.39 -2.18 -13.47
C ARG A 472 3.56 -0.86 -12.73
N SER A 473 4.25 -0.90 -11.59
CA SER A 473 4.63 0.23 -10.72
C SER A 473 3.47 1.07 -10.18
N THR A 474 3.35 1.12 -8.85
CA THR A 474 2.50 2.05 -8.10
C THR A 474 2.93 3.52 -8.19
N HIS A 475 4.07 3.79 -8.84
CA HIS A 475 4.69 5.10 -8.94
C HIS A 475 4.98 5.44 -10.40
N ILE A 476 4.73 6.69 -10.78
CA ILE A 476 5.17 7.33 -12.03
C ILE A 476 5.93 8.59 -11.62
N ASP A 477 7.00 8.89 -12.35
CA ASP A 477 7.73 10.14 -12.16
C ASP A 477 6.85 11.33 -12.55
N ALA A 478 6.67 12.27 -11.63
CA ALA A 478 5.92 13.49 -11.88
C ALA A 478 6.55 14.26 -13.06
N GLN A 479 5.73 14.60 -14.05
CA GLN A 479 6.14 15.34 -15.23
C GLN A 479 5.96 16.82 -14.93
N TYR A 480 7.01 17.44 -14.40
CA TYR A 480 7.04 18.88 -14.11
C TYR A 480 7.04 19.69 -15.41
N VAL A 481 6.12 20.64 -15.54
CA VAL A 481 5.93 21.43 -16.76
C VAL A 481 5.71 22.93 -16.49
N SER A 482 6.39 23.75 -17.28
CA SER A 482 6.17 25.21 -17.35
C SER A 482 5.04 25.60 -18.31
N VAL A 483 4.67 24.70 -19.23
CA VAL A 483 3.56 24.87 -20.18
C VAL A 483 2.60 23.69 -20.03
N LEU A 484 1.38 23.98 -19.60
CA LEU A 484 0.32 22.97 -19.44
C LEU A 484 0.06 22.25 -20.78
N GLY A 485 -0.10 20.93 -20.72
CA GLY A 485 -0.30 20.06 -21.88
C GLY A 485 0.99 19.59 -22.56
N SER A 486 2.17 20.08 -22.20
CA SER A 486 3.41 19.73 -22.91
C SER A 486 3.82 18.25 -22.74
N SER A 487 3.46 17.61 -21.63
CA SER A 487 3.70 16.16 -21.41
C SER A 487 2.64 15.28 -22.08
N LEU A 488 1.51 15.87 -22.51
CA LEU A 488 0.46 15.18 -23.25
C LEU A 488 0.76 15.08 -24.75
N ILE A 489 1.82 15.72 -25.23
CA ILE A 489 2.33 15.49 -26.59
C ILE A 489 2.95 14.11 -26.60
N LYS A 490 2.43 13.18 -27.43
CA LYS A 490 2.99 11.83 -27.55
C LYS A 490 4.50 11.97 -27.85
N PRO A 491 5.41 11.45 -27.01
CA PRO A 491 6.82 11.42 -27.35
C PRO A 491 7.00 10.70 -28.69
N PRO A 492 7.99 11.09 -29.52
CA PRO A 492 8.36 10.27 -30.67
C PRO A 492 8.65 8.85 -30.19
N ASP A 493 8.36 7.84 -31.03
CA ASP A 493 8.60 6.44 -30.69
C ASP A 493 10.11 6.17 -30.62
N VAL A 494 10.74 6.58 -29.52
CA VAL A 494 12.12 6.24 -29.18
C VAL A 494 12.13 4.74 -28.94
N ALA A 495 12.67 4.00 -29.92
CA ALA A 495 12.90 2.58 -29.77
C ALA A 495 13.65 2.36 -28.46
N PRO A 496 13.16 1.49 -27.55
CA PRO A 496 13.82 1.29 -26.26
C PRO A 496 15.27 0.89 -26.54
N GLU A 497 16.23 1.58 -25.92
CA GLU A 497 17.63 1.24 -26.09
C GLU A 497 17.80 -0.25 -25.79
N LYS A 498 18.14 -1.01 -26.84
CA LYS A 498 18.50 -2.41 -26.69
C LYS A 498 19.81 -2.42 -25.93
N LYS A 499 19.71 -2.56 -24.60
CA LYS A 499 20.87 -2.81 -23.73
C LYS A 499 21.71 -3.87 -24.41
N LEU A 500 22.95 -3.52 -24.76
CA LEU A 500 23.83 -4.39 -25.51
C LEU A 500 23.91 -5.72 -24.78
N THR A 501 23.67 -6.82 -25.50
CA THR A 501 23.82 -8.14 -24.91
C THR A 501 25.26 -8.30 -24.44
N ARG A 502 25.52 -9.19 -23.47
CA ARG A 502 26.90 -9.47 -23.03
C ARG A 502 27.79 -9.83 -24.24
N ALA A 503 27.30 -10.68 -25.14
CA ALA A 503 28.00 -11.01 -26.38
C ALA A 503 28.31 -9.77 -27.25
N ALA A 504 27.33 -8.90 -27.50
CA ALA A 504 27.54 -7.68 -28.28
C ALA A 504 28.52 -6.70 -27.60
N THR A 505 28.46 -6.58 -26.28
CA THR A 505 29.36 -5.72 -25.50
C THR A 505 30.81 -6.22 -25.60
N HIS A 506 31.04 -7.52 -25.39
CA HIS A 506 32.38 -8.09 -25.53
C HIS A 506 32.90 -8.04 -26.98
N ALA A 507 32.03 -8.21 -27.97
CA ALA A 507 32.40 -8.12 -29.39
C ALA A 507 32.76 -6.68 -29.85
N MET A 508 32.15 -5.66 -29.24
CA MET A 508 32.29 -4.25 -29.62
C MET A 508 33.35 -3.48 -28.79
N PHE A 509 33.63 -3.96 -27.57
CA PHE A 509 34.51 -3.31 -26.60
C PHE A 509 35.62 -4.22 -26.02
N GLY A 510 35.69 -5.50 -26.41
CA GLY A 510 36.72 -6.44 -25.97
C GLY A 510 36.36 -7.26 -24.72
N GLU A 511 37.25 -8.17 -24.31
CA GLU A 511 36.96 -9.13 -23.24
C GLU A 511 36.78 -8.50 -21.85
N LYS A 512 37.41 -7.34 -21.60
CA LYS A 512 37.33 -6.60 -20.34
C LYS A 512 36.94 -5.14 -20.58
N PRO A 513 35.67 -4.90 -20.96
CA PRO A 513 35.25 -3.59 -21.45
C PRO A 513 34.99 -2.58 -20.33
N TYR A 514 34.87 -3.01 -19.07
CA TYR A 514 34.63 -2.11 -17.95
C TYR A 514 35.97 -1.77 -17.26
N GLN A 515 36.34 -0.49 -17.22
CA GLN A 515 37.53 0.00 -16.52
C GLN A 515 37.14 0.65 -15.19
N CYS A 516 37.95 0.47 -14.14
CA CYS A 516 37.78 1.22 -12.90
C CYS A 516 38.11 2.71 -13.10
N PRO A 517 37.26 3.65 -12.63
CA PRO A 517 37.59 5.07 -12.70
C PRO A 517 38.75 5.47 -11.76
N LEU A 518 39.12 4.62 -10.79
CA LEU A 518 40.16 4.89 -9.79
C LEU A 518 41.49 4.14 -10.02
N CYS A 519 41.54 3.18 -10.94
CA CYS A 519 42.78 2.50 -11.31
C CYS A 519 42.68 1.85 -12.71
N GLU A 520 43.81 1.40 -13.25
CA GLU A 520 43.88 0.80 -14.59
C GLU A 520 43.22 -0.59 -14.70
N LYS A 521 42.58 -1.09 -13.64
CA LYS A 521 41.97 -2.43 -13.64
C LYS A 521 40.76 -2.48 -14.59
N ARG A 522 40.85 -3.37 -15.58
CA ARG A 522 39.75 -3.75 -16.47
C ARG A 522 39.15 -5.11 -16.10
N VAL A 523 37.83 -5.25 -16.26
CA VAL A 523 37.03 -6.43 -15.88
C VAL A 523 35.94 -6.75 -16.91
N PRO A 524 35.48 -8.02 -17.00
CA PRO A 524 34.58 -8.46 -18.07
C PRO A 524 33.13 -7.97 -17.93
N ASP A 525 32.66 -7.68 -16.71
CA ASP A 525 31.27 -7.31 -16.46
C ASP A 525 31.13 -6.28 -15.31
N PRO A 526 29.98 -5.57 -15.22
CA PRO A 526 29.77 -4.54 -14.20
C PRO A 526 29.76 -5.10 -12.77
N PHE A 527 29.42 -6.38 -12.57
CA PHE A 527 29.40 -6.98 -11.24
C PHE A 527 30.82 -7.21 -10.73
N ALA A 528 31.71 -7.73 -11.58
CA ALA A 528 33.14 -7.82 -11.29
C ALA A 528 33.76 -6.45 -10.99
N LEU A 529 33.30 -5.38 -11.66
CA LEU A 529 33.72 -4.01 -11.34
C LEU A 529 33.28 -3.60 -9.93
N ARG A 530 32.01 -3.85 -9.58
CA ARG A 530 31.45 -3.56 -8.25
C ARG A 530 32.18 -4.32 -7.14
N VAL A 531 32.57 -5.57 -7.37
CA VAL A 531 33.37 -6.37 -6.42
C VAL A 531 34.78 -5.79 -6.28
N HIS A 532 35.44 -5.44 -7.39
CA HIS A 532 36.77 -4.84 -7.37
C HIS A 532 36.78 -3.50 -6.60
N PHE A 533 35.88 -2.58 -6.91
CA PHE A 533 35.77 -1.29 -6.20
C PHE A 533 35.55 -1.50 -4.70
N LYS A 534 34.58 -2.34 -4.31
CA LYS A 534 34.30 -2.69 -2.90
C LYS A 534 35.44 -3.42 -2.18
N THR A 535 36.46 -3.89 -2.89
CA THR A 535 37.59 -4.62 -2.30
C THR A 535 38.82 -3.72 -2.19
N TYR A 536 39.14 -2.95 -3.24
CA TYR A 536 40.38 -2.21 -3.38
C TYR A 536 40.24 -0.68 -3.21
N HIS A 537 39.02 -0.13 -3.32
CA HIS A 537 38.72 1.31 -3.26
C HIS A 537 37.75 1.65 -2.11
N LYS A 538 37.83 0.90 -0.99
CA LYS A 538 36.85 0.97 0.12
C LYS A 538 36.68 2.33 0.79
N ASN A 539 37.67 3.21 0.68
CA ASN A 539 37.68 4.52 1.32
C ASN A 539 37.42 5.67 0.32
N ASP A 540 37.33 5.36 -0.97
CA ASP A 540 37.18 6.34 -2.04
C ASP A 540 35.68 6.52 -2.35
N ARG A 541 35.18 7.77 -2.33
CA ARG A 541 33.79 8.06 -2.68
C ARG A 541 33.70 8.51 -4.14
N ILE A 542 32.92 7.75 -4.92
CA ILE A 542 32.44 8.16 -6.25
C ILE A 542 30.92 8.07 -6.21
N GLU A 543 30.28 9.20 -6.44
CA GLU A 543 28.88 9.28 -6.86
C GLU A 543 28.83 8.81 -8.34
N ASP A 544 27.79 8.07 -8.72
CA ASP A 544 27.58 7.48 -10.08
C ASP A 544 28.42 6.23 -10.45
N PHE A 545 29.00 5.53 -9.48
CA PHE A 545 29.71 4.26 -9.73
C PHE A 545 28.83 3.11 -10.30
N GLU A 546 27.49 3.22 -10.25
CA GLU A 546 26.61 2.22 -10.86
C GLU A 546 26.52 2.33 -12.40
N ASP A 547 26.95 3.46 -12.99
CA ASP A 547 26.70 3.86 -14.38
C ASP A 547 27.96 3.85 -15.28
N VAL A 548 29.03 3.14 -14.87
CA VAL A 548 30.27 3.03 -15.66
C VAL A 548 30.02 2.28 -16.98
N LEU A 549 29.96 3.04 -18.07
CA LEU A 549 29.77 2.51 -19.43
C LEU A 549 30.97 1.66 -19.91
N PRO A 550 30.73 0.67 -20.79
CA PRO A 550 31.81 -0.10 -21.40
C PRO A 550 32.65 0.79 -22.33
N THR A 551 33.97 0.66 -22.23
CA THR A 551 34.97 1.34 -23.06
C THR A 551 35.84 0.30 -23.75
N ARG A 552 36.35 0.58 -24.95
CA ARG A 552 37.19 -0.36 -25.69
C ARG A 552 38.43 -0.74 -24.87
N ASP A 553 38.59 -2.04 -24.59
CA ASP A 553 39.80 -2.62 -24.03
C ASP A 553 40.97 -2.34 -24.99
N PRO A 554 42.10 -1.75 -24.52
CA PRO A 554 43.28 -1.52 -25.35
C PRO A 554 43.78 -2.79 -26.07
N ASN A 555 43.54 -3.98 -25.51
CA ASN A 555 43.91 -5.25 -26.11
C ASN A 555 42.92 -5.75 -27.19
N HIS A 556 41.72 -5.15 -27.29
CA HIS A 556 40.75 -5.50 -28.33
C HIS A 556 41.27 -5.23 -29.74
N LEU A 557 42.14 -4.22 -29.90
CA LEU A 557 42.85 -3.94 -31.15
C LEU A 557 43.80 -5.08 -31.56
N LYS A 558 44.49 -5.73 -30.61
CA LYS A 558 45.28 -6.93 -30.90
C LYS A 558 44.41 -8.07 -31.37
N TYR A 559 43.29 -8.34 -30.68
CA TYR A 559 42.37 -9.40 -31.08
C TYR A 559 41.80 -9.19 -32.50
N LEU A 560 41.42 -7.95 -32.85
CA LEU A 560 40.94 -7.65 -34.21
C LEU A 560 42.06 -7.76 -35.27
N GLN A 561 43.30 -7.41 -34.94
CA GLN A 561 44.46 -7.59 -35.81
C GLN A 561 44.86 -9.07 -35.95
N GLU A 562 44.77 -9.86 -34.89
CA GLU A 562 45.05 -11.30 -34.86
C GLU A 562 43.97 -12.09 -35.62
N VAL A 563 42.68 -11.77 -35.43
CA VAL A 563 41.58 -12.38 -36.20
C VAL A 563 41.67 -12.00 -37.69
N ALA A 564 42.02 -10.74 -38.01
CA ALA A 564 42.29 -10.34 -39.40
C ALA A 564 43.49 -11.11 -39.98
N ALA A 565 44.60 -11.25 -39.24
CA ALA A 565 45.78 -12.00 -39.68
C ALA A 565 45.49 -13.51 -39.86
N SER A 566 44.75 -14.13 -38.94
CA SER A 566 44.32 -15.53 -39.07
C SER A 566 43.39 -15.75 -40.27
N SER A 567 42.48 -14.80 -40.56
CA SER A 567 41.58 -14.90 -41.72
C SER A 567 42.28 -14.82 -43.08
N VAL A 568 43.52 -14.32 -43.12
CA VAL A 568 44.37 -14.24 -44.32
C VAL A 568 45.35 -15.42 -44.42
N ALA A 569 45.60 -16.14 -43.33
CA ALA A 569 46.62 -17.21 -43.29
C ALA A 569 46.09 -18.62 -43.68
N GLU A 570 44.79 -18.90 -43.52
CA GLU A 570 44.23 -20.24 -43.82
C GLU A 570 43.89 -20.48 -45.31
N SER A 571 44.19 -19.53 -46.21
CA SER A 571 44.07 -19.74 -47.65
C SER A 571 45.21 -20.57 -48.27
N SER A 572 45.69 -21.63 -47.58
CA SER A 572 46.55 -22.64 -48.21
C SER A 572 46.54 -24.04 -47.56
N LYS A 573 46.07 -25.03 -48.34
CA LYS A 573 46.35 -26.48 -48.22
C LYS A 573 45.87 -27.23 -46.95
N LYS A 574 44.65 -27.79 -47.05
CA LYS A 574 44.50 -29.25 -47.32
C LYS A 574 43.07 -29.61 -47.72
N GLY A 575 42.91 -30.25 -48.88
CA GLY A 575 41.66 -30.90 -49.28
C GLY A 575 41.62 -32.36 -48.84
N GLY A 576 40.44 -32.84 -48.45
CA GLY A 576 40.17 -34.25 -48.12
C GLY A 576 38.72 -34.60 -48.44
N LYS A 577 38.44 -35.02 -49.67
CA LYS A 577 37.07 -35.33 -50.14
C LYS A 577 36.48 -36.55 -49.41
N ARG A 578 35.20 -36.47 -49.04
CA ARG A 578 34.20 -37.47 -49.49
C ARG A 578 32.79 -36.88 -49.61
N ARG A 579 32.28 -36.95 -50.85
CA ARG A 579 30.87 -36.88 -51.31
C ARG A 579 30.00 -37.94 -50.59
N ARG A 580 28.66 -38.00 -50.64
CA ARG A 580 27.55 -37.38 -51.44
C ARG A 580 26.26 -37.50 -50.56
N ILE A 581 25.05 -37.02 -50.85
CA ILE A 581 24.38 -36.34 -51.98
C ILE A 581 23.24 -35.43 -51.43
N SER A 582 22.48 -34.78 -52.32
CA SER A 582 21.22 -34.03 -52.11
C SER A 582 19.98 -34.93 -52.34
N ASP A 583 18.76 -34.39 -52.19
CA ASP A 583 17.82 -34.18 -53.32
C ASP A 583 16.56 -33.40 -52.86
N SER A 584 15.60 -33.16 -53.76
CA SER A 584 14.91 -31.86 -53.95
C SER A 584 13.42 -31.76 -53.56
N GLU A 585 12.98 -30.50 -53.42
CA GLU A 585 11.67 -29.84 -53.67
C GLU A 585 10.34 -30.63 -53.83
N ASN A 586 9.28 -30.03 -53.25
CA ASN A 586 7.82 -30.09 -53.57
C ASN A 586 7.11 -31.48 -53.46
N ASP A 587 5.94 -31.64 -52.82
CA ASP A 587 4.64 -31.02 -53.14
C ASP A 587 3.59 -31.13 -51.98
N GLU A 588 2.35 -30.66 -52.24
CA GLU A 588 1.22 -30.42 -51.32
C GLU A 588 0.46 -31.66 -50.72
N PRO A 589 -0.45 -31.47 -49.73
CA PRO A 589 -1.12 -32.54 -48.95
C PRO A 589 -2.45 -33.04 -49.59
N PRO A 590 -3.16 -34.05 -49.01
CA PRO A 590 -4.31 -33.71 -48.14
C PRO A 590 -4.80 -34.74 -47.08
N ALA A 591 -5.66 -34.24 -46.18
CA ALA A 591 -6.86 -34.86 -45.57
C ALA A 591 -6.86 -36.15 -44.70
N GLN A 592 -7.19 -35.95 -43.42
CA GLN A 592 -8.21 -36.65 -42.57
C GLN A 592 -8.44 -38.19 -42.66
N LYS A 593 -8.42 -38.90 -41.51
CA LYS A 593 -9.64 -39.34 -40.76
C LYS A 593 -9.41 -40.30 -39.55
N ILE A 594 -10.21 -40.07 -38.50
CA ILE A 594 -10.87 -41.06 -37.59
C ILE A 594 -10.07 -41.78 -36.46
N LYS A 595 -10.79 -42.09 -35.36
CA LYS A 595 -10.42 -42.76 -34.10
C LYS A 595 -10.80 -44.26 -34.09
N ALA A 596 -10.13 -45.06 -33.25
CA ALA A 596 -10.62 -46.22 -32.44
C ALA A 596 -9.36 -46.91 -31.82
N GLU A 597 -9.21 -47.12 -30.50
CA GLU A 597 -9.67 -48.31 -29.71
C GLU A 597 -8.94 -49.62 -30.14
N ASP A 598 -8.45 -50.53 -29.28
CA ASP A 598 -8.59 -50.69 -27.82
C ASP A 598 -7.52 -51.69 -27.25
N LEU A 599 -7.61 -52.01 -25.94
CA LEU A 599 -7.02 -53.10 -25.10
C LEU A 599 -6.20 -52.58 -23.91
N LYS A 600 -6.79 -52.50 -22.71
CA LYS A 600 -7.08 -53.60 -21.75
C LYS A 600 -5.83 -54.12 -21.03
N ASP A 601 -5.78 -53.86 -19.73
CA ASP A 601 -5.66 -54.93 -18.74
C ASP A 601 -6.59 -54.63 -17.56
N ALA A 602 -7.21 -55.68 -17.02
CA ALA A 602 -8.19 -55.59 -15.94
C ALA A 602 -7.99 -56.73 -14.96
N ILE A 603 -8.08 -56.44 -13.66
CA ILE A 603 -8.43 -57.45 -12.64
C ILE A 603 -9.47 -56.81 -11.71
N ALA A 604 -10.58 -57.51 -11.54
CA ALA A 604 -11.64 -57.23 -10.57
C ALA A 604 -11.95 -58.51 -9.80
N ILE A 605 -12.15 -58.38 -8.49
CA ILE A 605 -12.69 -59.38 -7.54
C ILE A 605 -13.35 -58.51 -6.44
N SER A 606 -14.61 -58.10 -6.55
CA SER A 606 -15.90 -58.82 -6.34
C SER A 606 -16.35 -58.83 -4.87
N ASP A 607 -17.53 -58.26 -4.62
CA ASP A 607 -18.31 -58.37 -3.38
C ASP A 607 -19.16 -59.68 -3.36
N ASP A 608 -19.97 -59.85 -2.30
CA ASP A 608 -20.93 -60.94 -2.02
C ASP A 608 -20.28 -62.29 -1.64
N GLU A 609 -20.74 -63.12 -0.67
CA GLU A 609 -21.89 -63.17 0.27
C GLU A 609 -21.36 -63.74 1.63
N GLU A 610 -22.07 -64.00 2.76
CA GLU A 610 -23.49 -64.06 3.10
C GLU A 610 -23.78 -63.45 4.51
N ILE A 611 -24.16 -64.26 5.52
CA ILE A 611 -24.71 -63.90 6.85
C ILE A 611 -24.18 -64.88 7.93
N GLU A 612 -23.95 -64.43 9.17
CA GLU A 612 -24.21 -65.27 10.35
C GLU A 612 -24.67 -64.46 11.58
N ASP A 613 -25.81 -64.87 12.14
CA ASP A 613 -26.49 -64.32 13.32
C ASP A 613 -25.78 -64.74 14.62
N PHE A 614 -25.60 -63.85 15.61
CA PHE A 614 -25.60 -64.29 17.02
C PHE A 614 -26.01 -63.19 18.02
N ALA A 615 -27.27 -63.29 18.46
CA ALA A 615 -27.79 -63.08 19.82
C ALA A 615 -27.35 -61.86 20.66
N ALA A 616 -28.34 -61.05 21.03
CA ALA A 616 -28.28 -60.14 22.18
C ALA A 616 -28.22 -60.90 23.52
N PRO A 617 -27.78 -60.22 24.60
CA PRO A 617 -28.41 -60.39 25.89
C PRO A 617 -29.00 -59.06 26.39
N SER A 618 -30.34 -59.01 26.43
CA SER A 618 -31.04 -58.13 27.36
C SER A 618 -30.98 -58.72 28.77
N MET A 619 -30.71 -57.89 29.79
CA MET A 619 -31.05 -58.01 31.22
C MET A 619 -30.19 -56.96 31.97
N GLN A 620 -30.64 -56.25 33.01
CA GLN A 620 -31.91 -56.27 33.73
C GLN A 620 -32.17 -54.90 34.37
N HIS A 621 -33.43 -54.45 34.41
CA HIS A 621 -33.85 -53.46 35.40
C HIS A 621 -33.84 -54.09 36.81
N ARG A 622 -33.37 -53.35 37.82
CA ARG A 622 -33.95 -53.42 39.17
C ARG A 622 -34.41 -52.04 39.62
N LYS A 623 -35.61 -52.00 40.17
CA LYS A 623 -36.28 -50.85 40.79
C LYS A 623 -36.18 -50.97 42.31
N ARG A 624 -36.18 -49.82 43.00
CA ARG A 624 -36.48 -49.63 44.44
C ARG A 624 -35.47 -50.30 45.38
N ASP A 625 -35.06 -49.68 46.48
CA ASP A 625 -35.83 -48.77 47.35
C ASP A 625 -35.70 -47.25 47.08
#